data_AF-A0A164SQK1-F1
#
_entry.id   AF-A0A164SQK1-F1
#
_cell.length_a   1.000
_cell.length_b   1.000
_cell.length_c   1.000
_cell.angle_alpha   90.00
_cell.angle_beta   90.00
_cell.angle_gamma   90.00
#
_symmetry.space_group_name_H-M   'P 1'
#
loop_
_entity.id
_entity.type
_entity.pdbx_description
1 polymer ?
#
loop_
_entity_poly.entity_id
_entity_poly.type
_entity_poly.pdbx_seq_one_letter_code
_entity_poly.pdbx_strand_id
1 'polypeptide(L)' 'MGGRVTAPKAKRINIIATLAAIAIAALGGAAFVLGGADDSPGLQMIGVVLVVSAGWLAIRTLANSATERT' A
#
# COMPACT_ATOMS: atom_id res chain seq x y z
N MET A 1 -26.33 -2.72 -38.22
CA MET A 1 -24.99 -2.99 -37.65
C MET A 1 -25.01 -2.56 -36.18
N GLY A 2 -25.18 -3.50 -35.24
CA GLY A 2 -25.28 -3.20 -33.81
C GLY A 2 -23.95 -3.45 -33.09
N GLY A 3 -23.29 -2.38 -32.66
CA GLY A 3 -22.07 -2.46 -31.85
C GLY A 3 -22.40 -2.85 -30.41
N ARG A 4 -21.84 -3.97 -29.93
CA ARG A 4 -21.93 -4.34 -28.52
C ARG A 4 -21.09 -3.37 -27.71
N VAL A 5 -21.75 -2.49 -26.96
CA VAL A 5 -21.10 -1.68 -25.92
C VAL A 5 -20.67 -2.63 -24.80
N THR A 6 -19.41 -3.05 -24.80
CA THR A 6 -18.86 -3.88 -23.73
C THR A 6 -18.69 -3.02 -22.48
N ALA A 7 -19.53 -3.26 -21.47
CA ALA A 7 -19.42 -2.60 -20.18
C ALA A 7 -18.03 -2.86 -19.55
N PRO A 8 -17.39 -1.84 -18.93
CA PRO A 8 -16.11 -2.02 -18.28
C PRO A 8 -16.22 -3.02 -17.13
N LYS A 9 -15.49 -4.12 -17.21
CA LYS A 9 -15.44 -5.16 -16.17
C LYS A 9 -14.85 -4.55 -14.90
N ALA A 10 -15.61 -4.55 -13.80
CA ALA A 10 -15.16 -4.04 -12.52
C ALA A 10 -13.91 -4.80 -12.05
N LYS A 11 -12.84 -4.03 -11.79
CA LYS A 11 -11.54 -4.52 -11.36
C LYS A 11 -11.61 -5.01 -9.92
N ARG A 12 -11.25 -6.27 -9.67
CA ARG A 12 -11.17 -6.80 -8.31
C ARG A 12 -9.94 -6.25 -7.60
N ILE A 13 -10.15 -5.41 -6.61
CA ILE A 13 -9.10 -4.92 -5.73
C ILE A 13 -8.71 -6.07 -4.79
N ASN A 14 -7.40 -6.32 -4.63
CA ASN A 14 -6.93 -7.24 -3.61
C ASN A 14 -7.06 -6.55 -2.24
N ILE A 15 -8.20 -6.78 -1.59
CA ILE A 15 -8.56 -6.18 -0.30
C ILE A 15 -7.53 -6.56 0.78
N ILE A 16 -7.03 -7.80 0.78
CA ILE A 16 -6.07 -8.27 1.79
C ILE A 16 -4.76 -7.48 1.69
N ALA A 17 -4.20 -7.36 0.48
CA ALA A 17 -2.97 -6.59 0.26
C ALA A 17 -3.14 -5.11 0.62
N THR A 18 -4.32 -4.55 0.34
CA THR A 18 -4.65 -3.16 0.68
C THR A 18 -4.71 -2.95 2.20
N LEU A 19 -5.40 -3.83 2.91
CA LEU A 19 -5.49 -3.80 4.37
C LEU A 19 -4.12 -3.99 5.03
N ALA A 20 -3.30 -4.91 4.50
CA ALA A 20 -1.94 -5.11 4.98
C ALA A 20 -1.09 -3.85 4.80
N ALA A 21 -1.15 -3.18 3.65
CA ALA A 21 -0.43 -1.93 3.43
C ALA A 21 -0.85 -0.83 4.42
N ILE A 22 -2.16 -0.69 4.70
CA ILE A 22 -2.67 0.27 5.68
C ILE A 22 -2.15 -0.06 7.08
N ALA A 23 -2.21 -1.32 7.50
CA ALA A 23 -1.74 -1.74 8.81
C ALA A 23 -0.23 -1.50 8.99
N ILE A 24 0.58 -1.83 7.98
CA ILE A 24 2.02 -1.60 8.00
C ILE A 24 2.33 -0.10 8.07
N ALA A 25 1.62 0.73 7.29
CA ALA A 25 1.79 2.19 7.33
C ALA A 25 1.46 2.77 8.72
N ALA A 26 0.36 2.31 9.33
CA ALA A 26 -0.05 2.76 10.66
C ALA A 26 0.97 2.36 11.74
N LEU A 27 1.46 1.11 11.70
CA LEU A 27 2.50 0.62 12.61
C LEU A 27 3.83 1.36 12.40
N GLY A 28 4.22 1.61 11.16
CA GLY A 28 5.43 2.37 10.83
C GLY A 28 5.38 3.82 11.33
N GLY A 29 4.25 4.49 11.11
CA GLY A 29 4.02 5.84 11.63
C GLY A 29 4.04 5.88 13.16
N ALA A 30 3.38 4.92 13.82
CA ALA A 30 3.41 4.81 15.28
C ALA A 30 4.82 4.55 15.83
N ALA A 31 5.58 3.63 15.22
CA ALA A 31 6.96 3.35 15.60
C ALA A 31 7.87 4.57 15.40
N PHE A 32 7.67 5.34 14.32
CA PHE A 32 8.44 6.56 14.10
C PHE A 32 8.17 7.61 15.19
N VAL A 33 6.91 7.84 15.54
CA VAL A 33 6.53 8.80 16.58
C VAL A 33 7.00 8.34 17.96
N LEU A 34 6.76 7.08 18.33
CA LEU A 34 7.21 6.51 19.61
C LEU A 34 8.73 6.48 19.72
N GLY A 35 9.45 6.21 18.62
CA GLY A 35 10.90 6.26 18.60
C GLY A 35 11.46 7.66 18.82
N GLY A 36 10.74 8.71 18.38
CA GLY A 36 11.08 10.09 18.72
C GLY A 36 10.72 10.49 20.14
N ALA A 37 9.66 9.92 20.72
CA ALA A 37 9.32 10.15 22.11
C ALA A 37 10.32 9.49 23.08
N ASP A 38 10.98 8.41 22.66
CA ASP A 38 11.91 7.61 23.46
C ASP A 38 13.39 7.83 23.07
N ASP A 39 13.70 8.93 22.37
CA ASP A 39 15.05 9.29 21.86
C ASP A 39 15.84 8.12 21.25
N SER A 40 15.11 7.16 20.66
CA SER A 40 15.64 5.87 20.22
C SER A 40 15.74 5.87 18.70
N PRO A 41 16.91 6.23 18.13
CA PRO A 41 17.07 6.34 16.67
C PRO A 41 16.78 5.02 15.94
N GLY A 42 16.97 3.87 16.61
CA GLY A 42 16.62 2.56 16.05
C GLY A 42 15.14 2.38 15.78
N LEU A 43 14.27 2.78 16.72
CA LEU A 43 12.82 2.63 16.57
C LEU A 43 12.26 3.58 15.49
N GLN A 44 12.83 4.79 15.38
CA GLN A 44 12.53 5.70 14.27
C GLN A 44 12.87 5.09 12.91
N MET A 45 14.07 4.52 12.77
CA MET A 45 14.49 3.91 11.50
C MET A 45 13.62 2.72 11.11
N ILE A 46 13.22 1.89 12.08
CA ILE A 46 12.24 0.81 11.84
C ILE A 46 10.90 1.40 11.37
N GLY A 47 10.44 2.48 11.99
CA GLY A 47 9.23 3.20 11.57
C GLY A 47 9.31 3.65 10.11
N VAL A 48 10.42 4.28 9.69
CA VAL A 48 10.63 4.71 8.31
C VAL A 48 10.61 3.54 7.34
N VAL A 49 11.32 2.44 7.66
CA VAL A 49 11.36 1.24 6.80
C VAL A 49 9.96 0.67 6.60
N LEU A 50 9.14 0.60 7.65
CA LEU A 50 7.77 0.12 7.57
C LEU A 50 6.91 1.02 6.67
N VAL A 51 6.99 2.34 6.83
CA VAL A 51 6.22 3.29 6.01
C VAL A 51 6.61 3.18 4.52
N VAL A 52 7.92 3.13 4.21
CA VAL A 52 8.40 2.98 2.83
C VAL A 52 7.95 1.65 2.23
N SER A 53 8.03 0.56 2.98
CA SER A 53 7.60 -0.77 2.53
C SER A 53 6.10 -0.82 2.27
N ALA A 54 5.28 -0.17 3.11
CA ALA A 54 3.85 -0.04 2.89
C ALA A 54 3.52 0.74 1.62
N GLY A 55 4.20 1.86 1.39
CA GLY A 55 4.05 2.66 0.17
C GLY A 55 4.40 1.85 -1.08
N TRP A 56 5.52 1.11 -1.04
CA TRP A 56 5.91 0.23 -2.13
C TRP A 56 4.86 -0.88 -2.39
N LEU A 57 4.35 -1.53 -1.35
CA LEU A 57 3.31 -2.55 -1.47
C LEU A 57 2.02 -1.99 -2.09
N ALA A 58 1.62 -0.78 -1.68
CA ALA A 58 0.45 -0.10 -2.24
C ALA A 58 0.64 0.19 -3.74
N ILE A 59 1.80 0.76 -4.12
CA ILE A 59 2.14 1.04 -5.52
C ILE A 59 2.19 -0.25 -6.32
N ARG A 60 2.83 -1.30 -5.81
CA ARG A 60 2.91 -2.62 -6.47
C ARG A 60 1.52 -3.20 -6.71
N THR A 61 0.63 -3.10 -5.72
CA THR A 61 -0.75 -3.60 -5.81
C THR A 61 -1.54 -2.80 -6.86
N LEU A 62 -1.32 -1.48 -6.95
CA LEU A 62 -1.94 -0.61 -7.94
C LEU A 62 -1.35 -0.77 -9.35
N ALA A 63 -0.05 -1.09 -9.47
CA ALA A 63 0.64 -1.31 -10.72
C ALA A 63 0.28 -2.65 -11.36
N ASN A 64 0.25 -3.75 -10.60
CA ASN A 64 -0.21 -5.07 -11.09
C ASN A 64 -1.63 -5.02 -11.64
N SER A 65 -2.42 -4.23 -10.94
CA SER A 65 -3.76 -3.81 -11.28
C SER A 65 -3.89 -3.05 -12.62
N ALA A 66 -2.81 -2.42 -13.10
CA ALA A 66 -2.76 -1.63 -14.32
C ALA A 66 -2.02 -2.34 -15.47
N THR A 67 -1.13 -3.28 -15.18
CA THR A 67 -0.31 -3.99 -16.19
C THR A 67 -1.08 -5.03 -17.00
N GLU A 68 -2.19 -5.60 -16.52
CA GLU A 68 -3.07 -6.47 -17.35
C GLU A 68 -3.87 -5.70 -18.44
N ARG A 69 -3.51 -4.44 -18.72
CA ARG A 69 -4.18 -3.56 -19.69
C ARG A 69 -3.57 -3.55 -21.10
N THR A 70 -2.47 -4.25 -21.34
CA THR A 70 -1.82 -4.43 -22.66
C THR A 70 -1.87 -5.88 -23.09
#